data_AF-W1XVA7-F1
#
_entry.id   AF-W1XVA7-F1
#
_cell.length_a   1.000
_cell.length_b   1.000
_cell.length_c   1.000
_cell.angle_alpha   90.00
_cell.angle_beta   90.00
_cell.angle_gamma   90.00
#
_symmetry.space_group_name_H-M   'P 1'
#
loop_
_entity.id
_entity.type
_entity.pdbx_description
1 polymer ?
#
loop_
_entity_poly.entity_id
_entity_poly.type
_entity_poly.pdbx_seq_one_letter_code
_entity_poly.pdbx_strand_id
1 'polypeptide(L)' 'DPENELTGSMLIDRQSGNEDRGICGLPFTRQSDNQTVYIPMNIIGNLYVSNGMSAGNTRNEARVQGLSEVFERY' A
#
# COMPACT_ATOMS: atom_id res chain seq x y z
N ASP A 1 3.23 11.26 8.15
CA ASP A 1 4.16 11.56 9.23
C ASP A 1 3.90 12.98 9.72
N PRO A 2 2.97 13.16 10.67
CA PRO A 2 2.53 14.49 11.10
C PRO A 2 3.63 15.25 11.85
N GLU A 3 4.43 14.56 12.66
CA GLU A 3 5.50 15.16 13.46
C GLU A 3 6.87 15.15 12.76
N ASN A 4 6.97 14.61 11.54
CA ASN A 4 8.21 14.46 10.77
C ASN A 4 9.30 13.62 11.50
N GLU A 5 8.88 12.58 12.23
CA GLU A 5 9.78 11.72 13.02
C GLU A 5 10.10 10.39 12.33
N LEU A 6 9.52 10.12 11.14
CA LEU A 6 9.70 8.86 10.45
C LEU A 6 11.09 8.77 9.82
N THR A 7 11.81 7.69 10.16
CA THR A 7 13.14 7.42 9.61
C THR A 7 13.09 6.25 8.62
N GLY A 8 14.04 6.23 7.67
CA GLY A 8 14.07 5.21 6.62
C GLY A 8 14.27 3.78 7.13
N SER A 9 15.05 3.59 8.19
CA SER A 9 15.31 2.28 8.81
C SER A 9 14.05 1.66 9.44
N MET A 10 13.06 2.47 9.82
CA MET A 10 11.77 1.98 10.32
C MET A 10 10.91 1.32 9.24
N LEU A 11 11.24 1.52 7.95
CA LEU A 11 10.39 1.17 6.82
C LEU A 11 10.91 -0.03 6.01
N ILE A 12 11.93 -0.73 6.52
CA ILE A 12 12.41 -1.97 5.90
C ILE A 12 11.29 -3.01 5.94
N ASP A 13 11.05 -3.67 4.82
CA ASP A 13 9.99 -4.67 4.73
C ASP A 13 10.39 -5.95 5.47
N ARG A 14 9.40 -6.62 6.07
CA ARG A 14 9.63 -7.82 6.86
C ARG A 14 10.10 -9.01 6.01
N GLN A 15 9.72 -9.05 4.74
CA GLN A 15 9.99 -10.17 3.84
C GLN A 15 11.48 -10.21 3.44
N SER A 16 12.08 -9.06 3.15
CA SER A 16 13.50 -8.96 2.85
C SER A 16 14.36 -8.87 4.11
N GLY A 17 13.90 -8.09 5.11
CA GLY A 17 14.71 -7.73 6.29
C GLY A 17 16.06 -7.10 5.95
N ASN A 18 16.22 -6.56 4.73
CA ASN A 18 17.52 -6.19 4.18
C ASN A 18 17.70 -4.67 4.18
N GLU A 19 18.30 -4.15 5.24
CA GLU A 19 18.57 -2.72 5.39
C GLU A 19 19.58 -2.19 4.38
N ASP A 20 20.60 -2.98 4.01
CA ASP A 20 21.62 -2.60 3.02
C ASP A 20 21.03 -2.36 1.62
N ARG A 21 19.99 -3.13 1.26
CA ARG A 21 19.23 -2.94 0.01
C ARG A 21 18.33 -1.70 0.07
N GLY A 22 17.94 -1.28 1.27
CA GLY A 22 17.05 -0.16 1.52
C GLY A 22 15.57 -0.52 1.47
N ILE A 23 14.73 0.51 1.35
CA ILE A 23 13.27 0.42 1.48
C ILE A 23 12.64 -0.14 0.21
N CYS A 24 11.90 -1.24 0.34
CA CYS A 24 11.11 -1.81 -0.76
C CYS A 24 9.80 -1.02 -0.97
N GLY A 25 9.70 -0.30 -2.09
CA GLY A 25 8.49 0.44 -2.49
C GLY A 25 7.66 -0.29 -3.54
N LEU A 26 6.35 -0.40 -3.33
CA LEU A 26 5.41 -0.97 -4.30
C LEU A 26 4.74 0.14 -5.13
N PRO A 27 4.58 -0.05 -6.45
CA PRO A 27 3.95 0.94 -7.32
C PRO A 27 2.42 0.89 -7.24
N PHE A 28 1.80 2.05 -6.97
CA PHE A 28 0.36 2.27 -7.02
C PHE A 28 0.03 3.42 -7.97
N THR A 29 -1.16 3.39 -8.58
CA THR A 29 -1.64 4.47 -9.44
C THR A 29 -2.51 5.43 -8.63
N ARG A 30 -2.13 6.70 -8.57
CA ARG A 30 -2.94 7.75 -7.96
C ARG A 30 -4.07 8.12 -8.91
N GLN A 31 -5.31 8.01 -8.47
CA GLN A 31 -6.46 8.12 -9.37
C GLN A 31 -6.77 9.55 -9.83
N SER A 32 -6.31 10.59 -9.12
CA SER A 32 -6.57 11.98 -9.48
C SER A 32 -5.78 12.47 -10.68
N ASP A 33 -4.54 12.01 -10.86
CA ASP A 33 -3.62 12.45 -11.91
C ASP A 33 -2.93 11.29 -12.67
N ASN A 34 -3.28 10.06 -12.33
CA ASN A 34 -2.77 8.83 -12.94
C ASN A 34 -1.25 8.62 -12.79
N GLN A 35 -0.62 9.29 -11.82
CA GLN A 35 0.81 9.12 -11.55
C GLN A 35 1.10 7.84 -10.77
N THR A 36 2.24 7.22 -11.07
CA THR A 36 2.79 6.13 -10.25
C THR A 36 3.36 6.71 -8.96
N VAL A 37 2.91 6.18 -7.82
CA VAL A 37 3.40 6.50 -6.48
C VAL A 37 3.95 5.23 -5.85
N TYR A 38 5.13 5.33 -5.24
CA TYR A 38 5.74 4.23 -4.51
C TYR A 38 5.38 4.32 -3.04
N ILE A 39 4.73 3.28 -2.51
CA ILE A 39 4.40 3.18 -1.09
C ILE A 39 5.27 2.07 -0.48
N PRO A 40 6.00 2.32 0.62
CA PRO A 40 6.78 1.31 1.31
C PRO A 40 5.95 0.09 1.68
N MET A 41 6.44 -1.12 1.36
CA MET A 41 5.75 -2.37 1.70
C MET A 41 5.52 -2.51 3.21
N ASN A 42 6.44 -1.97 4.03
CA ASN A 42 6.28 -1.92 5.48
C ASN A 42 5.01 -1.15 5.90
N ILE A 43 4.73 0.01 5.28
CA ILE A 43 3.52 0.80 5.58
C ILE A 43 2.26 0.04 5.14
N ILE A 44 2.28 -0.58 3.96
CA ILE A 44 1.16 -1.38 3.44
C ILE A 44 0.84 -2.53 4.39
N GLY A 45 1.85 -3.33 4.74
CA GLY A 45 1.69 -4.52 5.55
C GLY A 45 1.26 -4.24 6.99
N ASN A 46 1.68 -3.12 7.59
CA ASN A 46 1.33 -2.78 8.96
C ASN A 46 -0.02 -2.07 9.08
N LEU A 47 -0.37 -1.15 8.16
CA LEU A 47 -1.55 -0.29 8.31
C LEU A 47 -2.77 -0.80 7.56
N TYR A 48 -2.59 -1.37 6.37
CA TYR A 48 -3.71 -1.71 5.48
C TYR A 48 -4.02 -3.22 5.48
N VAL A 49 -3.02 -4.05 5.78
CA VAL A 49 -3.16 -5.51 5.88
C VAL A 49 -3.89 -6.07 4.65
N SER A 50 -5.07 -6.66 4.82
CA SER A 50 -5.88 -7.21 3.72
C SER A 50 -7.01 -6.29 3.25
N ASN A 51 -7.22 -5.14 3.90
CA ASN A 51 -8.36 -4.28 3.65
C ASN A 51 -8.29 -3.66 2.24
N GLY A 52 -9.38 -3.79 1.47
CA GLY A 52 -9.50 -3.23 0.13
C GLY A 52 -8.79 -4.07 -0.95
N MET A 53 -8.34 -5.28 -0.62
CA MET A 53 -7.86 -6.25 -1.61
C MET A 53 -9.05 -6.96 -2.27
N SER A 54 -8.97 -7.15 -3.57
CA SER A 54 -10.06 -7.76 -4.34
C SER A 54 -9.58 -8.55 -5.55
N ALA A 55 -10.37 -9.54 -5.92
CA ALA A 55 -10.31 -10.24 -7.20
C ALA A 55 -11.70 -10.27 -7.84
N GLY A 56 -11.76 -10.39 -9.17
CA GLY A 56 -13.02 -10.44 -9.91
C GLY A 56 -12.79 -10.78 -11.37
N ASN A 57 -13.88 -11.10 -12.08
CA ASN A 57 -13.85 -11.53 -13.48
C ASN A 57 -13.44 -10.40 -14.43
N THR A 58 -13.76 -9.16 -14.06
CA THR A 58 -13.32 -7.97 -14.79
C THR A 58 -12.53 -7.02 -13.89
N ARG A 59 -11.70 -6.17 -14.50
CA ARG A 59 -10.93 -5.15 -13.77
C ARG A 59 -11.82 -4.25 -12.92
N ASN A 60 -12.98 -3.85 -13.44
CA ASN A 60 -13.89 -2.97 -12.72
C ASN A 60 -14.67 -3.71 -11.64
N GLU A 61 -15.02 -4.99 -11.86
CA GLU A 61 -15.66 -5.82 -10.82
C GLU A 61 -14.78 -5.91 -9.56
N ALA A 62 -13.49 -6.24 -9.72
CA ALA A 62 -12.55 -6.26 -8.60
C ALA A 62 -12.40 -4.88 -7.93
N ARG A 63 -12.32 -3.80 -8.73
CA ARG A 63 -12.22 -2.44 -8.17
C ARG A 63 -13.45 -2.03 -7.37
N VAL A 64 -14.65 -2.38 -7.85
CA VAL A 64 -15.90 -2.09 -7.16
C VAL A 64 -15.95 -2.85 -5.84
N GLN A 65 -15.63 -4.15 -5.81
CA GLN A 65 -15.64 -4.89 -4.54
C GLN A 65 -14.57 -4.36 -3.56
N GLY A 66 -13.35 -4.07 -4.03
CA GLY A 66 -12.30 -3.52 -3.17
C GLY A 66 -12.67 -2.15 -2.59
N LEU A 67 -13.26 -1.25 -3.38
CA LEU A 67 -13.73 0.05 -2.90
C LEU A 67 -14.91 -0.09 -1.93
N SER A 68 -15.83 -1.03 -2.19
CA SER A 68 -16.94 -1.32 -1.28
C SER A 68 -16.44 -1.84 0.07
N GLU A 69 -15.43 -2.71 0.09
CA GLU A 69 -14.81 -3.20 1.33
C GLU A 69 -14.16 -2.07 2.14
N VAL A 70 -13.50 -1.12 1.46
CA VAL A 70 -12.96 0.08 2.12
C VAL A 70 -14.07 0.87 2.82
N PHE A 71 -15.22 1.05 2.18
CA PHE A 71 -16.38 1.69 2.80
C PHE A 71 -17.01 0.86 3.93
N GLU A 72 -17.01 -0.47 3.82
CA GLU A 72 -17.54 -1.36 4.87
C GLU A 72 -16.77 -1.23 6.19
N ARG A 73 -15.46 -0.95 6.12
CA ARG A 73 -14.55 -0.90 7.27
C ARG A 73 -14.17 0.50 7.73
N TYR A 74 -14.69 1.55 7.09
CA TYR A 74 -14.46 2.96 7.43
C TYR A 74 -15.43 3.45 8.50
#